data_AF-A0A9D8GS47-F1
#
_entry.id   AF-A0A9D8GS47-F1
#
_cell.length_a   1.000
_cell.length_b   1.000
_cell.length_c   1.000
_cell.angle_alpha   90.00
_cell.angle_beta   90.00
_cell.angle_gamma   90.00
#
_symmetry.space_group_name_H-M   'P 1'
#
loop_
_entity.id
_entity.type
_entity.pdbx_description
1 polymer ?
#
loop_
_entity_poly.entity_id
_entity_poly.type
_entity_poly.pdbx_seq_one_letter_code
_entity_poly.pdbx_strand_id
1 'polypeptide(L)'
;AGMYSVFQPPTAAQRAAVSRDLDTIYADFTRQVGEARKLDPRRLDAATRGRVFSGVDAQTAGLVDELGGLRLALNIAKAKAGIDESRQVELRAFPPESDRWQKIVDRLLRLGGLDMAPPTMRAPLEIRDALAKVGIGPRPGNARLPPLPPLWR
;
A
#
# COMPACT_ATOMS: atom_id res chain seq x y z
N ALA A 1 13.32 15.95 23.92
CA ALA A 1 13.89 16.18 22.58
C ALA A 1 15.20 15.39 22.45
N GLY A 2 15.51 14.82 21.28
CA GLY A 2 16.74 14.04 21.02
C GLY A 2 16.58 12.52 20.83
N MET A 3 15.39 11.97 21.09
CA MET A 3 15.13 10.51 21.02
C MET A 3 15.37 9.88 19.64
N TYR A 4 15.16 10.63 18.57
CA TYR A 4 15.39 10.20 17.18
C TYR A 4 16.54 10.96 16.51
N SER A 5 17.47 11.51 17.30
CA SER A 5 18.62 12.24 16.75
C SER A 5 19.59 11.30 16.05
N VAL A 6 20.07 11.69 14.87
CA VAL A 6 21.16 10.98 14.17
C VAL A 6 22.55 11.36 14.68
N PHE A 7 22.64 12.45 15.46
CA PHE A 7 23.91 13.01 15.93
C PHE A 7 24.26 12.64 17.37
N GLN A 8 23.35 12.01 18.10
CA GLN A 8 23.54 11.65 19.50
C GLN A 8 22.92 10.27 19.78
N PRO A 9 23.62 9.38 20.51
CA PRO A 9 23.03 8.09 20.89
C PRO A 9 21.88 8.31 21.89
N PRO A 10 20.84 7.46 21.88
CA PRO A 10 19.74 7.58 22.81
C PRO A 10 20.20 7.27 24.25
N THR A 11 19.57 7.93 25.22
CA THR A 11 19.70 7.57 26.65
C THR A 11 18.99 6.25 26.95
N ALA A 12 19.24 5.66 28.13
CA ALA A 12 18.53 4.45 28.56
C ALA A 12 17.02 4.67 28.64
N ALA A 13 16.57 5.82 29.14
CA ALA A 13 15.15 6.16 29.22
C ALA A 13 14.51 6.32 27.83
N GLN A 14 15.23 6.93 26.88
CA GLN A 14 14.77 7.06 25.49
C GLN A 14 14.69 5.69 24.78
N ARG A 15 15.69 4.81 24.99
CA ARG A 15 15.63 3.43 24.47
C ARG A 15 14.43 2.67 25.03
N ALA A 16 14.19 2.75 26.34
CA ALA A 16 13.06 2.09 26.98
C ALA A 16 11.70 2.63 26.49
N ALA A 17 11.61 3.92 26.16
CA ALA A 17 10.42 4.48 25.53
C ALA A 17 10.18 3.86 24.14
N VAL A 18 11.20 3.86 23.28
CA VAL A 18 11.12 3.27 21.94
C VAL A 18 10.80 1.77 22.00
N SER A 19 11.42 1.02 22.92
CA SER A 19 11.12 -0.41 23.09
C SER A 19 9.64 -0.66 23.43
N ARG A 20 9.05 0.14 24.33
CA ARG A 20 7.61 0.02 24.65
C ARG A 20 6.71 0.32 23.45
N ASP A 21 7.09 1.30 22.64
CA ASP A 21 6.35 1.62 21.41
C ASP A 21 6.44 0.46 20.41
N LEU A 22 7.62 -0.13 20.23
CA LEU A 22 7.83 -1.31 19.37
C LEU A 22 7.04 -2.51 19.86
N ASP A 23 7.04 -2.79 21.16
CA ASP A 23 6.27 -3.89 21.77
C ASP A 23 4.77 -3.71 21.52
N THR A 24 4.28 -2.47 21.65
CA THR A 24 2.88 -2.13 21.39
C THR A 24 2.50 -2.37 19.93
N ILE A 25 3.30 -1.86 18.99
CA ILE A 25 3.09 -2.07 17.54
C ILE A 25 3.13 -3.55 17.19
N TYR A 26 4.09 -4.29 17.77
CA TYR A 26 4.24 -5.73 17.53
C TYR A 26 3.04 -6.53 18.04
N ALA A 27 2.55 -6.21 19.24
CA ALA A 27 1.38 -6.83 19.83
C ALA A 27 0.13 -6.57 18.96
N ASP A 28 -0.07 -5.32 18.52
CA ASP A 28 -1.20 -4.97 17.66
C ASP A 28 -1.16 -5.68 16.31
N PHE A 29 0.00 -5.71 15.67
CA PHE A 29 0.18 -6.42 14.40
C PHE A 29 -0.14 -7.91 14.55
N THR A 30 0.46 -8.56 15.55
CA THR A 30 0.31 -10.00 15.79
C THR A 30 -1.13 -10.35 16.10
N ARG A 31 -1.81 -9.54 16.93
CA ARG A 31 -3.22 -9.69 17.25
C ARG A 31 -4.10 -9.61 16.00
N GLN A 32 -3.91 -8.58 15.16
CA GLN A 32 -4.69 -8.41 13.93
C GLN A 32 -4.50 -9.58 12.96
N VAL A 33 -3.26 -10.07 12.79
CA VAL A 33 -2.98 -11.24 11.96
C VAL A 33 -3.67 -12.48 12.51
N GLY A 34 -3.59 -12.71 13.82
CA GLY A 34 -4.25 -13.83 14.49
C GLY A 34 -5.77 -13.83 14.29
N GLU A 35 -6.41 -12.67 14.49
CA GLU A 35 -7.86 -12.47 14.30
C GLU A 35 -8.27 -12.66 12.83
N ALA A 36 -7.57 -12.02 11.89
CA ALA A 36 -7.93 -12.05 10.47
C ALA A 36 -7.73 -13.44 9.84
N ARG A 37 -6.69 -14.16 10.25
CA ARG A 37 -6.34 -15.49 9.72
C ARG A 37 -6.89 -16.64 10.55
N LYS A 38 -7.51 -16.35 11.70
CA LYS A 38 -8.01 -17.35 12.67
C LYS A 38 -6.94 -18.38 13.03
N LEU A 39 -5.70 -17.93 13.22
CA LEU A 39 -4.57 -18.79 13.54
C LEU A 39 -4.55 -19.12 15.03
N ASP A 40 -4.27 -20.38 15.37
CA ASP A 40 -3.96 -20.78 16.74
C ASP A 40 -2.69 -20.06 17.24
N PRO A 41 -2.60 -19.69 18.54
CA PRO A 41 -1.43 -19.00 19.10
C PRO A 41 -0.08 -19.65 18.79
N ARG A 42 0.01 -20.99 18.71
CA ARG A 42 1.26 -21.68 18.38
C ARG A 42 1.68 -21.46 16.93
N ARG A 43 0.70 -21.43 16.02
CA ARG A 43 0.95 -21.15 14.59
C ARG A 43 1.26 -19.67 14.36
N LEU A 44 0.58 -18.80 15.10
CA LEU A 44 0.84 -17.38 15.07
C LEU A 44 2.28 -17.07 15.51
N ASP A 45 2.73 -17.58 16.68
CA ASP A 45 4.10 -17.37 17.16
C ASP A 45 5.18 -17.92 16.20
N ALA A 46 4.93 -19.06 15.56
CA ALA A 46 5.83 -19.60 14.53
C ALA A 46 5.88 -18.74 13.25
N ALA A 47 4.78 -18.06 12.94
CA ALA A 47 4.65 -17.15 11.80
C ALA A 47 5.18 -15.73 12.10
N THR A 48 5.12 -15.30 13.36
CA THR A 48 5.47 -13.94 13.79
C THR A 48 6.79 -13.93 14.54
N ARG A 49 7.92 -13.72 13.84
CA ARG A 49 9.25 -13.40 14.44
C ARG A 49 10.17 -12.64 13.46
N GLY A 50 9.58 -11.82 12.59
CA GLY A 50 10.33 -11.09 11.55
C GLY A 50 10.91 -11.97 10.44
N ARG A 51 10.42 -13.21 10.29
CA ARG A 51 10.82 -14.11 9.21
C ARG A 51 10.19 -13.68 7.88
N VAL A 52 10.95 -13.81 6.80
CA VAL A 52 10.45 -13.63 5.44
C VAL A 52 9.96 -14.99 4.92
N PHE A 53 8.81 -15.00 4.25
CA PHE A 53 8.20 -16.19 3.69
C PHE A 53 8.19 -16.11 2.17
N SER A 54 8.47 -17.24 1.49
CA SER A 54 8.03 -17.38 0.10
C SER A 54 6.49 -17.45 0.04
N GLY A 55 5.89 -17.24 -1.13
CA GLY A 55 4.44 -17.41 -1.28
C GLY A 55 3.97 -18.79 -0.83
N VAL A 56 4.71 -19.84 -1.21
CA VAL A 56 4.39 -21.24 -0.85
C VAL A 56 4.48 -21.46 0.66
N ASP A 57 5.52 -20.94 1.32
CA ASP A 57 5.65 -21.06 2.77
C ASP A 57 4.57 -20.27 3.49
N ALA A 58 4.19 -19.10 2.98
CA ALA A 58 3.11 -18.29 3.52
C ALA A 58 1.77 -19.01 3.40
N GLN A 59 1.52 -19.73 2.30
CA GLN A 59 0.29 -20.52 2.14
C GLN A 59 0.28 -21.70 3.13
N THR A 60 1.41 -22.40 3.26
CA THR A 60 1.57 -23.51 4.21
C THR A 60 1.39 -23.05 5.67
N ALA A 61 1.88 -21.85 5.99
CA ALA A 61 1.71 -21.21 7.30
C ALA A 61 0.29 -20.63 7.52
N GLY A 62 -0.57 -20.65 6.50
CA GLY A 62 -1.94 -20.10 6.57
C GLY A 62 -1.99 -18.57 6.55
N LEU A 63 -0.92 -17.90 6.12
CA LEU A 63 -0.84 -16.44 6.00
C LEU A 63 -1.48 -15.91 4.70
N VAL A 64 -1.51 -16.72 3.64
CA VAL A 64 -2.22 -16.43 2.39
C VAL A 64 -3.17 -17.57 2.03
N ASP A 65 -4.20 -17.26 1.25
CA ASP A 65 -5.19 -18.25 0.82
C ASP A 65 -4.76 -18.97 -0.46
N GLU A 66 -4.32 -18.21 -1.46
CA GLU A 66 -4.07 -18.72 -2.81
C GLU A 66 -2.75 -18.22 -3.39
N LEU A 67 -2.15 -19.06 -4.24
CA LEU A 67 -0.96 -18.71 -5.02
C LEU A 67 -1.37 -18.34 -6.44
N GLY A 68 -1.03 -17.14 -6.87
CA GLY A 68 -1.28 -16.70 -8.23
C GLY A 68 -0.91 -15.25 -8.48
N GLY A 69 -1.31 -14.74 -9.63
CA GLY A 69 -1.09 -13.36 -10.04
C GLY A 69 -2.36 -12.51 -9.97
N LEU A 70 -2.27 -11.30 -10.51
CA LEU A 70 -3.37 -10.34 -10.54
C LEU A 70 -4.64 -10.89 -11.20
N ARG A 71 -4.52 -11.72 -12.24
CA ARG A 71 -5.68 -12.34 -12.91
C ARG A 71 -6.52 -13.18 -11.96
N LEU A 72 -5.87 -14.04 -11.16
CA LEU A 72 -6.55 -14.87 -10.17
C LEU A 72 -7.21 -14.01 -9.10
N ALA A 73 -6.50 -13.01 -8.59
CA ALA A 73 -7.06 -12.07 -7.61
C ALA A 73 -8.32 -11.36 -8.11
N LEU A 74 -8.33 -10.93 -9.38
CA LEU A 74 -9.50 -10.30 -10.01
C LEU A 74 -10.67 -11.27 -10.15
N ASN A 75 -10.41 -12.51 -10.56
CA ASN A 75 -11.45 -13.52 -10.70
C ASN A 75 -12.09 -13.84 -9.34
N ILE A 76 -11.29 -13.99 -8.28
CA ILE A 76 -11.78 -14.18 -6.91
C ILE A 76 -12.60 -12.96 -6.45
N ALA A 77 -12.13 -11.74 -6.72
CA ALA A 77 -12.85 -10.52 -6.36
C ALA A 77 -14.20 -10.41 -7.09
N LYS A 78 -14.24 -10.71 -8.39
CA LYS A 78 -15.48 -10.75 -9.18
C LYS A 78 -16.46 -11.77 -8.62
N ALA A 79 -16.00 -12.99 -8.34
CA ALA A 79 -16.81 -14.04 -7.77
C ALA A 79 -17.41 -13.63 -6.41
N LYS A 80 -16.60 -13.03 -5.52
CA LYS A 80 -17.07 -12.51 -4.22
C LYS A 80 -18.07 -11.34 -4.37
N ALA A 81 -17.98 -10.59 -5.45
CA ALA A 81 -18.89 -9.48 -5.76
C ALA A 81 -20.13 -9.90 -6.58
N GLY A 82 -20.28 -11.18 -6.94
CA GLY A 82 -21.37 -11.65 -7.81
C GLY A 82 -21.29 -11.13 -9.25
N ILE A 83 -20.08 -10.80 -9.72
CA ILE A 83 -19.82 -10.31 -11.08
C ILE A 83 -19.38 -11.49 -11.94
N ASP A 84 -19.99 -11.65 -13.10
CA ASP A 84 -19.61 -12.67 -14.08
C ASP A 84 -18.14 -12.50 -14.53
N GLU A 85 -17.43 -13.62 -14.69
CA GLU A 85 -16.00 -13.62 -15.02
C GLU A 85 -15.73 -12.93 -16.37
N SER A 86 -16.62 -13.09 -17.35
CA SER A 86 -16.50 -12.50 -18.69
C SER A 86 -16.79 -11.00 -18.71
N ARG A 87 -17.48 -10.47 -17.69
CA ARG A 87 -17.84 -9.05 -17.64
C ARG A 87 -16.59 -8.19 -17.49
N GLN A 88 -16.41 -7.24 -18.40
CA GLN A 88 -15.32 -6.28 -18.30
C GLN A 88 -15.51 -5.37 -17.07
N VAL A 89 -14.43 -5.18 -16.32
CA VAL A 89 -14.40 -4.33 -15.12
C VAL A 89 -13.30 -3.29 -15.26
N GLU A 90 -13.59 -2.05 -14.86
CA GLU A 90 -12.60 -0.98 -14.79
C GLU A 90 -11.81 -1.12 -13.49
N LEU A 91 -10.49 -1.22 -13.57
CA LEU A 91 -9.62 -1.21 -12.40
C LEU A 91 -9.30 0.23 -12.01
N ARG A 92 -9.61 0.59 -10.76
CA ARG A 92 -9.27 1.91 -10.19
C ARG A 92 -8.30 1.73 -9.03
N ALA A 93 -7.20 2.47 -9.08
CA ALA A 93 -6.29 2.58 -7.94
C ALA A 93 -6.94 3.41 -6.84
N PHE A 94 -6.78 2.97 -5.59
CA PHE A 94 -7.24 3.69 -4.40
C PHE A 94 -6.06 3.93 -3.44
N PRO A 95 -5.94 5.12 -2.80
CA PRO A 95 -6.80 6.29 -2.98
C PRO A 95 -6.69 6.85 -4.41
N PRO A 96 -7.75 7.46 -4.96
CA PRO A 96 -7.65 8.11 -6.25
C PRO A 96 -6.51 9.14 -6.16
N GLU A 97 -5.58 9.13 -7.12
CA GLU A 97 -4.58 10.20 -7.20
C GLU A 97 -5.35 11.52 -7.16
N SER A 98 -5.11 12.34 -6.12
CA SER A 98 -5.59 13.72 -6.13
C SER A 98 -5.08 14.32 -7.42
N ASP A 99 -5.98 14.58 -8.36
CA ASP A 99 -5.65 14.90 -9.73
C ASP A 99 -4.62 16.05 -9.68
N ARG A 100 -3.41 15.86 -10.21
CA ARG A 100 -2.38 16.92 -10.17
C ARG A 100 -2.91 18.24 -10.76
N TRP A 101 -3.90 18.15 -11.66
CA TRP A 101 -4.72 19.24 -12.17
C TRP A 101 -5.51 20.00 -11.12
N GLN A 102 -6.13 19.33 -10.16
CA GLN A 102 -6.81 19.99 -9.05
C GLN A 102 -5.83 20.83 -8.24
N LYS A 103 -4.60 20.34 -8.00
CA LYS A 103 -3.57 21.13 -7.31
C LYS A 103 -3.09 22.33 -8.13
N ILE A 104 -3.04 22.22 -9.45
CA ILE A 104 -2.65 23.33 -10.35
C ILE A 104 -3.77 24.38 -10.42
N VAL A 105 -5.02 23.97 -10.59
CA VAL A 105 -6.19 24.85 -10.62
C VAL A 105 -6.41 25.52 -9.27
N ASP A 106 -6.31 24.78 -8.15
CA ASP A 106 -6.33 25.35 -6.80
C ASP A 106 -5.26 26.44 -6.64
N ARG A 107 -4.03 26.16 -7.07
CA ARG A 107 -2.95 27.15 -7.03
C ARG A 107 -3.25 28.39 -7.89
N LEU A 108 -3.78 28.21 -9.09
CA LEU A 108 -4.13 29.33 -9.98
C LEU A 108 -5.31 30.17 -9.44
N LEU A 109 -6.35 29.53 -8.91
CA LEU A 109 -7.51 30.22 -8.31
C LEU A 109 -7.13 30.99 -7.05
N ARG A 110 -6.27 30.41 -6.20
CA ARG A 110 -5.70 31.08 -5.03
C ARG A 110 -4.82 32.27 -5.41
N LEU A 111 -4.04 32.16 -6.49
CA LEU A 111 -3.29 33.29 -7.04
C LEU A 111 -4.22 34.38 -7.62
N GLY A 112 -5.43 34.02 -8.04
CA GLY A 112 -6.46 34.93 -8.52
C GLY A 112 -7.36 35.54 -7.43
N GLY A 113 -7.08 35.29 -6.14
CA GLY A 113 -7.84 35.87 -5.02
C GLY A 113 -9.21 35.25 -4.77
N LEU A 114 -9.48 34.05 -5.30
CA LEU A 114 -10.71 33.30 -5.06
C LEU A 114 -10.45 32.21 -4.01
N ASP A 115 -10.78 32.49 -2.74
CA ASP A 115 -10.65 31.55 -1.61
C ASP A 115 -11.79 30.51 -1.53
N MET A 116 -12.28 30.07 -2.68
CA MET A 116 -13.27 28.98 -2.76
C MET A 116 -12.53 27.66 -2.95
N ALA A 117 -12.85 26.64 -2.15
CA ALA A 117 -12.42 25.28 -2.46
C ALA A 117 -13.06 24.90 -3.81
N PRO A 118 -12.27 24.70 -4.89
CA PRO A 118 -12.85 24.40 -6.18
C PRO A 118 -13.58 23.05 -6.10
N PRO A 119 -14.71 22.88 -6.80
CA PRO A 119 -15.30 21.55 -6.94
C PRO A 119 -14.25 20.61 -7.49
N THR A 120 -14.28 19.35 -7.07
CA THR A 120 -13.38 18.29 -7.54
C THR A 120 -13.55 18.11 -9.05
N MET A 121 -12.82 18.90 -9.83
CA MET A 121 -12.88 18.89 -11.29
C MET A 121 -11.85 17.89 -11.82
N ARG A 122 -12.29 17.07 -12.76
CA ARG A 122 -11.42 16.18 -13.53
C ARG A 122 -11.05 16.90 -14.82
N ALA A 123 -9.79 16.77 -15.25
CA ALA A 123 -9.43 17.29 -16.56
C ALA A 123 -10.25 16.59 -17.67
N PRO A 124 -10.80 17.33 -18.65
CA PRO A 124 -11.40 16.76 -19.85
C PRO A 124 -10.46 15.76 -20.55
N LEU A 125 -11.02 14.75 -21.21
CA LEU A 125 -10.26 13.66 -21.85
C LEU A 125 -9.18 14.20 -22.81
N GLU A 126 -9.50 15.22 -23.61
CA GLU A 126 -8.57 15.85 -24.55
C GLU A 126 -7.34 16.47 -23.87
N ILE A 127 -7.55 17.11 -22.72
CA ILE A 127 -6.49 17.71 -21.91
C ILE A 127 -5.64 16.59 -21.29
N ARG A 128 -6.25 15.52 -20.78
CA ARG A 128 -5.54 14.36 -20.21
C ARG A 128 -4.63 13.70 -21.25
N ASP A 129 -5.11 13.51 -22.47
CA ASP A 129 -4.34 12.92 -23.56
C ASP A 129 -3.20 13.84 -24.02
N ALA A 130 -3.45 15.15 -24.12
CA ALA A 130 -2.42 16.13 -24.45
C ALA A 130 -1.28 16.13 -23.42
N LEU A 131 -1.59 15.93 -22.14
CA LEU A 131 -0.61 15.96 -21.06
C LEU A 131 0.10 14.63 -20.87
N ALA A 132 -0.59 13.51 -21.11
CA ALA A 132 0.04 12.21 -21.21
C ALA A 132 1.14 12.22 -22.29
N LYS A 133 0.91 12.87 -23.43
CA LYS A 133 1.91 13.05 -24.51
C LYS A 133 3.14 13.86 -24.06
N VAL A 134 2.99 14.76 -23.10
CA VAL A 134 4.09 15.56 -22.51
C VAL A 134 4.63 14.92 -21.20
N GLY A 135 4.23 13.68 -20.89
CA GLY A 135 4.72 12.92 -19.74
C GLY A 135 4.09 13.29 -18.39
N ILE A 136 3.05 14.11 -18.41
CA ILE A 136 2.23 14.50 -17.23
C ILE A 136 0.94 13.66 -17.26
N GLY A 137 1.05 12.40 -16.88
CA GLY A 137 -0.07 11.46 -16.71
C GLY A 137 0.26 10.39 -15.68
N PRO A 138 -0.71 9.56 -15.25
CA PRO A 138 -0.42 8.37 -14.46
C PRO A 138 0.42 7.44 -15.35
N ARG A 139 1.73 7.36 -15.09
CA ARG A 139 2.56 6.36 -15.75
C ARG A 139 2.09 5.00 -15.26
N PRO A 140 1.69 4.05 -16.13
CA PRO A 140 1.51 2.68 -15.69
C PRO A 140 2.85 2.23 -15.10
N GLY A 141 2.83 2.00 -13.79
CA GLY A 141 4.00 1.58 -13.03
C GLY A 141 4.44 0.22 -13.51
N ASN A 142 5.29 0.18 -14.53
CA ASN A 142 6.13 -0.97 -14.79
C ASN A 142 7.21 -0.98 -13.72
N ALA A 143 6.83 -1.28 -12.47
CA ALA A 143 7.78 -1.72 -11.47
C ALA A 143 8.25 -3.12 -11.88
N ARG A 144 9.16 -3.18 -12.85
CA ARG A 144 9.98 -4.38 -13.04
C ARG A 144 11.03 -4.32 -11.93
N LEU A 145 10.89 -5.22 -10.96
CA LEU A 145 11.98 -5.49 -10.03
C LEU A 145 13.19 -5.92 -10.89
N PRO A 146 14.39 -5.33 -10.71
CA PRO A 146 15.58 -5.90 -11.30
C PRO A 146 15.70 -7.37 -10.83
N PRO A 147 16.28 -8.28 -11.64
CA PRO A 147 16.43 -9.67 -11.24
C PRO A 147 17.18 -9.72 -9.91
N LEU A 148 16.50 -10.24 -8.88
CA LEU A 148 17.11 -10.39 -7.57
C LEU A 148 18.22 -11.45 -7.68
N PRO A 149 19.41 -11.21 -7.12
CA PRO A 149 20.38 -12.27 -6.96
C PRO A 149 19.75 -13.41 -6.12
N PRO A 150 20.22 -14.67 -6.27
CA PRO A 150 19.69 -15.79 -5.50
C PRO A 150 19.75 -15.45 -4.01
N LEU A 151 18.58 -15.37 -3.38
CA LEU A 151 18.42 -14.92 -2.00
C LEU A 151 18.77 -16.00 -0.96
N TRP A 152 19.45 -17.07 -1.38
CA TRP A 152 19.99 -18.09 -0.48
C TRP A 152 21.11 -18.89 -1.19
N ARG A 153 22.10 -19.30 -0.39
CA ARG A 153 22.96 -20.46 -0.66
C ARG A 153 22.46 -21.61 0.20
#